data_AF-A0A6B2M569-F1
#
_entry.id   AF-A0A6B2M569-F1
#
_cell.length_a   1.000
_cell.length_b   1.000
_cell.length_c   1.000
_cell.angle_alpha   90.00
_cell.angle_beta   90.00
_cell.angle_gamma   90.00
#
_symmetry.space_group_name_H-M   'P 1'
#
loop_
_entity.id
_entity.type
_entity.pdbx_description
1 polymer ?
#
loop_
_entity_poly.entity_id
_entity_poly.type
_entity_poly.pdbx_seq_one_letter_code
_entity_poly.pdbx_strand_id
1 'polypeptide(L)'
;MTRKLITIGCSVLLLAVASDGATLRLNDGSRIEGELEKIHEGTFYFRTSFAGVIEVPLEQVSGLDSADAVSVRTSSGEVFQGPVRTEGGELEVTSAAGTVRTGLDTVVSGWEAGGRDPIVATREAELAGQLRKWTYMAGVDLSGKDGNSENFASAIVAEAKLEGPSDRLTIYGSYKYKESDGIRSEDEQKGGINYTNFFSEKWGWYVREELERDTFEGIEFRTTTAAGLTHRFIKEERLTLEGNAGLIYRYESYQDTGAESDGSAGLDLGLNLMWQFADWGKLVSSLEYTPSFDDFGRYLLDHESGIDIPLGTSDKWTMRFGVSNQYNSEPSGGREELDTSYFARLILLWD
;
A
#
# COMPACT_ATOMS: atom_id res chain seq x y z
N MET A 1 36.19 -10.11 43.83
CA MET A 1 36.82 -10.00 42.50
C MET A 1 36.13 -8.91 41.72
N THR A 2 36.70 -7.71 41.72
CA THR A 2 36.16 -6.49 41.08
C THR A 2 36.71 -6.39 39.67
N ARG A 3 35.88 -6.65 38.65
CA ARG A 3 36.25 -6.47 37.23
C ARG A 3 36.00 -5.01 36.84
N LYS A 4 37.09 -4.26 36.59
CA LYS A 4 37.06 -2.96 35.92
C LYS A 4 36.88 -3.18 34.42
N LEU A 5 35.82 -2.64 33.83
CA LEU A 5 35.66 -2.51 32.38
C LEU A 5 36.43 -1.27 31.93
N ILE A 6 37.36 -1.46 30.98
CA ILE A 6 38.08 -0.40 30.28
C ILE A 6 37.35 -0.19 28.96
N THR A 7 36.67 0.94 28.82
CA THR A 7 36.04 1.36 27.56
C THR A 7 37.09 2.06 26.71
N ILE A 8 37.50 1.43 25.60
CA ILE A 8 38.38 2.02 24.60
C ILE A 8 37.49 2.80 23.62
N GLY A 9 37.55 4.13 23.68
CA GLY A 9 36.88 5.01 22.72
C GLY A 9 37.65 5.02 21.39
N CYS A 10 37.05 4.45 20.34
CA CYS A 10 37.55 4.54 18.98
C CYS A 10 37.01 5.84 18.36
N SER A 11 37.82 6.90 18.35
CA SER A 11 37.50 8.14 17.66
C SER A 11 37.69 7.94 16.15
N VAL A 12 36.59 7.80 15.44
CA VAL A 12 36.57 7.88 13.97
C VAL A 12 36.80 9.34 13.59
N LEU A 13 38.00 9.67 13.13
CA LEU A 13 38.24 10.93 12.40
C LEU A 13 37.50 10.83 11.07
N LEU A 14 36.37 11.54 10.94
CA LEU A 14 35.83 11.92 9.64
C LEU A 14 36.80 12.94 9.03
N LEU A 15 37.63 12.49 8.11
CA LEU A 15 38.26 13.37 7.14
C LEU A 15 37.15 13.89 6.21
N ALA A 16 36.71 15.13 6.46
CA ALA A 16 35.97 15.89 5.46
C ALA A 16 36.95 16.14 4.29
N VAL A 17 36.74 15.41 3.20
CA VAL A 17 37.37 15.75 1.92
C VAL A 17 36.70 17.05 1.50
N ALA A 18 37.46 18.15 1.48
CA ALA A 18 36.99 19.37 0.87
C ALA A 18 36.89 19.11 -0.64
N SER A 19 35.68 18.97 -1.16
CA SER A 19 35.42 19.16 -2.59
C SER A 19 35.80 20.61 -2.92
N ASP A 20 36.52 20.83 -4.01
CA ASP A 20 36.58 22.16 -4.60
C ASP A 20 35.17 22.42 -5.15
N GLY A 21 34.36 23.14 -4.37
CA GLY A 21 32.95 23.39 -4.68
C GLY A 21 32.75 23.98 -6.08
N ALA A 22 31.60 23.71 -6.67
CA ALA A 22 31.16 24.33 -7.90
C ALA A 22 30.80 25.81 -7.67
N THR A 23 31.03 26.62 -8.70
CA THR A 23 30.61 28.03 -8.74
C THR A 23 29.51 28.19 -9.80
N LEU A 24 28.33 28.62 -9.38
CA LEU A 24 27.26 29.05 -10.26
C LEU A 24 27.35 30.57 -10.49
N ARG A 25 27.45 30.99 -11.75
CA ARG A 25 27.51 32.40 -12.16
C ARG A 25 26.16 32.85 -12.70
N LEU A 26 25.72 34.05 -12.29
CA LEU A 26 24.45 34.63 -12.71
C LEU A 26 24.62 35.77 -13.72
N ASN A 27 23.55 36.13 -14.42
CA ASN A 27 23.53 37.20 -15.42
C ASN A 27 23.70 38.61 -14.82
N ASP A 28 23.37 38.79 -13.54
CA ASP A 28 23.57 40.04 -12.79
C ASP A 28 25.02 40.23 -12.28
N GLY A 29 25.89 39.23 -12.50
CA GLY A 29 27.28 39.20 -12.04
C GLY A 29 27.50 38.53 -10.69
N SER A 30 26.42 38.09 -10.01
CA SER A 30 26.50 37.34 -8.75
C SER A 30 27.10 35.95 -8.94
N ARG A 31 27.70 35.41 -7.87
CA ARG A 31 28.30 34.08 -7.82
C ARG A 31 27.83 33.34 -6.58
N ILE A 32 27.46 32.07 -6.76
CA ILE A 32 27.03 31.18 -5.68
C ILE A 32 28.01 30.02 -5.63
N GLU A 33 28.63 29.84 -4.48
CA GLU A 33 29.55 28.73 -4.21
C GLU A 33 28.78 27.59 -3.52
N GLY A 34 28.98 26.35 -3.98
CA GLY A 34 28.21 25.20 -3.52
C GLY A 34 28.44 23.96 -4.37
N GLU A 35 27.43 23.11 -4.47
CA GLU A 35 27.45 21.88 -5.27
C GLU A 35 26.18 21.80 -6.13
N LEU A 36 26.32 21.27 -7.35
CA LEU A 36 25.15 21.07 -8.22
C LEU A 36 24.41 19.82 -7.78
N GLU A 37 23.21 19.98 -7.21
CA GLU A 37 22.38 18.83 -6.86
C GLU A 37 21.70 18.25 -8.10
N LYS A 38 21.01 19.11 -8.87
CA LYS A 38 20.43 18.75 -10.17
C LYS A 38 20.11 19.98 -11.00
N ILE A 39 19.98 19.78 -12.30
CA ILE A 39 19.28 20.68 -13.23
C ILE A 39 18.06 19.91 -13.72
N HIS A 40 16.88 20.48 -13.56
CA HIS A 40 15.64 19.86 -14.04
C HIS A 40 14.61 20.93 -14.33
N GLU A 41 13.81 20.74 -15.39
CA GLU A 41 12.73 21.65 -15.79
C GLU A 41 13.17 23.13 -15.86
N GLY A 42 14.37 23.37 -16.39
CA GLY A 42 14.90 24.73 -16.54
C GLY A 42 15.32 25.40 -15.23
N THR A 43 15.52 24.64 -14.16
CA THR A 43 15.95 25.16 -12.84
C THR A 43 17.21 24.44 -12.36
N PHE A 44 18.19 25.20 -11.88
CA PHE A 44 19.34 24.72 -11.12
C PHE A 44 18.98 24.60 -9.66
N TYR A 45 19.13 23.41 -9.10
CA TYR A 45 19.05 23.13 -7.68
C TYR A 45 20.49 23.06 -7.17
N PHE A 46 20.91 24.12 -6.48
CA PHE A 46 22.30 24.32 -6.09
C PHE A 46 22.42 24.31 -4.56
N ARG A 47 23.15 23.34 -4.03
CA ARG A 47 23.29 23.16 -2.59
C ARG A 47 24.38 24.08 -2.06
N THR A 48 24.00 24.94 -1.12
CA THR A 48 24.90 25.86 -0.44
C THR A 48 25.09 25.46 1.02
N SER A 49 26.23 25.82 1.59
CA SER A 49 26.54 25.56 3.01
C SER A 49 25.74 26.42 3.99
N PHE A 50 25.15 27.53 3.53
CA PHE A 50 24.51 28.52 4.40
C PHE A 50 22.99 28.57 4.29
N ALA A 51 22.41 28.23 3.14
CA ALA A 51 20.96 28.32 2.89
C ALA A 51 20.33 27.00 2.43
N GLY A 52 21.08 25.89 2.44
CA GLY A 52 20.61 24.63 1.86
C GLY A 52 20.52 24.74 0.34
N VAL A 53 19.51 24.10 -0.26
CA VAL A 53 19.32 24.09 -1.72
C VAL A 53 18.65 25.38 -2.17
N ILE A 54 19.33 26.11 -3.06
CA ILE A 54 18.80 27.31 -3.73
C ILE A 54 18.32 26.91 -5.12
N GLU A 55 17.14 27.38 -5.49
CA GLU A 55 16.55 27.20 -6.82
C GLU A 55 16.84 28.43 -7.68
N VAL A 56 17.53 28.23 -8.81
CA VAL A 56 17.90 29.30 -9.73
C VAL A 56 17.40 28.96 -11.14
N PRO A 57 16.54 29.79 -11.75
CA PRO A 57 16.11 29.57 -13.14
C PRO A 57 17.30 29.61 -14.10
N LEU A 58 17.37 28.68 -15.07
CA LEU A 58 18.43 28.57 -16.08
C LEU A 58 18.62 29.89 -16.84
N GLU A 59 17.55 30.64 -17.09
CA GLU A 59 17.58 31.97 -17.74
C GLU A 59 18.34 33.04 -16.94
N GLN A 60 18.57 32.83 -15.64
CA GLN A 60 19.36 33.73 -14.78
C GLN A 60 20.82 33.29 -14.68
N VAL A 61 21.17 32.10 -15.19
CA VAL A 61 22.51 31.51 -15.10
C VAL A 61 23.34 31.92 -16.32
N SER A 62 24.52 32.50 -16.06
CA SER A 62 25.51 32.85 -17.08
C SER A 62 26.62 31.81 -17.22
N GLY A 63 26.76 30.90 -16.24
CA GLY A 63 27.69 29.78 -16.32
C GLY A 63 27.72 28.88 -15.09
N LEU A 64 28.20 27.67 -15.28
CA LEU A 64 28.57 26.72 -14.23
C LEU A 64 30.05 26.35 -14.40
N ASP A 65 30.79 26.39 -13.30
CA ASP A 65 32.14 25.86 -13.22
C ASP A 65 32.21 24.86 -12.06
N SER A 66 32.72 23.66 -12.33
CA SER A 66 32.90 22.60 -11.33
C SER A 66 34.13 21.79 -11.66
N ALA A 67 35.04 21.68 -10.69
CA ALA A 67 36.17 20.76 -10.78
C ALA A 67 35.72 19.30 -10.64
N ASP A 68 34.68 19.07 -9.83
CA ASP A 68 34.03 17.77 -9.70
C ASP A 68 33.25 17.42 -10.97
N ALA A 69 33.21 16.13 -11.26
CA ALA A 69 32.53 15.62 -12.43
C ALA A 69 31.01 15.78 -12.30
N VAL A 70 30.43 16.41 -13.31
CA VAL A 70 28.98 16.60 -13.45
C VAL A 70 28.53 15.88 -14.72
N SER A 71 27.36 15.26 -14.67
CA SER A 71 26.67 14.74 -15.83
C SER A 71 25.69 15.78 -16.36
N VAL A 72 25.67 15.98 -17.67
CA VAL A 72 24.82 16.96 -18.35
C VAL A 72 24.15 16.29 -19.53
N ARG A 73 22.82 16.41 -19.63
CA ARG A 73 22.04 16.00 -20.80
C ARG A 73 21.63 17.23 -21.60
N THR A 74 21.88 17.17 -22.90
CA THR A 74 21.44 18.18 -23.86
C THR A 74 20.07 17.88 -24.44
N SER A 75 19.46 18.87 -25.11
CA SER A 75 18.20 18.73 -25.83
C SER A 75 18.24 17.71 -26.98
N SER A 76 19.44 17.36 -27.50
CA SER A 76 19.64 16.26 -28.45
C SER A 76 19.53 14.87 -27.81
N GLY A 77 19.54 14.80 -26.48
CA GLY A 77 19.50 13.56 -25.70
C GLY A 77 20.88 12.97 -25.39
N GLU A 78 21.97 13.59 -25.85
CA GLU A 78 23.34 13.18 -25.52
C GLU A 78 23.65 13.46 -24.05
N VAL A 79 24.44 12.59 -23.42
CA VAL A 79 24.87 12.74 -22.04
C VAL A 79 26.39 12.83 -22.02
N PHE A 80 26.89 13.92 -21.45
CA PHE A 80 28.31 14.14 -21.22
C PHE A 80 28.58 14.12 -19.72
N GLN A 81 29.71 13.55 -19.32
CA GLN A 81 30.11 13.48 -17.92
C GLN A 81 31.57 13.92 -17.77
N GLY A 82 31.82 14.84 -16.86
CA GLY A 82 33.17 15.32 -16.54
C GLY A 82 33.15 16.67 -15.82
N PRO A 83 34.31 17.21 -15.44
CA PRO A 83 34.43 18.58 -14.95
C PRO A 83 33.87 19.55 -15.98
N VAL A 84 33.21 20.61 -15.50
CA VAL A 84 32.55 21.59 -16.37
C VAL A 84 33.11 22.98 -16.16
N ARG A 85 33.22 23.73 -17.25
CA ARG A 85 33.62 25.14 -17.22
C ARG A 85 32.84 25.91 -18.26
N THR A 86 32.38 27.11 -17.94
CA THR A 86 31.69 27.95 -18.93
C THR A 86 32.65 28.99 -19.50
N GLU A 87 32.93 28.94 -20.80
CA GLU A 87 33.80 29.89 -21.50
C GLU A 87 33.15 30.36 -22.80
N GLY A 88 33.14 31.69 -23.04
CA GLY A 88 32.51 32.25 -24.24
C GLY A 88 30.98 32.05 -24.36
N GLY A 89 30.30 31.69 -23.27
CA GLY A 89 28.86 31.36 -23.27
C GLY A 89 28.57 29.88 -23.57
N GLU A 90 29.60 29.08 -23.83
CA GLU A 90 29.49 27.63 -24.00
C GLU A 90 29.93 26.91 -22.71
N LEU A 91 29.21 25.86 -22.37
CA LEU A 91 29.58 24.90 -21.35
C LEU A 91 30.56 23.88 -21.96
N GLU A 92 31.80 23.91 -21.49
CA GLU A 92 32.80 22.90 -21.79
C GLU A 92 32.72 21.76 -20.78
N VAL A 93 32.50 20.53 -21.26
CA VAL A 93 32.51 19.31 -20.45
C VAL A 93 33.76 18.51 -20.82
N THR A 94 34.66 18.32 -19.87
CA THR A 94 35.90 17.56 -20.10
C THR A 94 35.63 16.06 -19.85
N SER A 95 35.19 15.35 -20.89
CA SER A 95 34.89 13.92 -20.82
C SER A 95 36.12 13.04 -21.05
N ALA A 96 36.01 11.75 -20.73
CA ALA A 96 37.06 10.77 -21.02
C ALA A 96 37.40 10.62 -22.52
N ALA A 97 36.46 10.99 -23.42
CA ALA A 97 36.64 10.95 -24.87
C ALA A 97 37.20 12.27 -25.45
N GLY A 98 37.38 13.30 -24.61
CA GLY A 98 37.80 14.65 -25.00
C GLY A 98 36.87 15.73 -24.47
N THR A 99 37.24 16.99 -24.72
CA THR A 99 36.44 18.16 -24.35
C THR A 99 35.31 18.36 -25.35
N VAL A 100 34.08 18.39 -24.85
CA VAL A 100 32.88 18.71 -25.62
C VAL A 100 32.42 20.10 -25.24
N ARG A 101 32.01 20.91 -26.23
CA ARG A 101 31.42 22.23 -26.02
C ARG A 101 29.95 22.17 -26.39
N THR A 102 29.09 22.68 -25.52
CA THR A 102 27.65 22.78 -25.76
C THR A 102 27.13 24.11 -25.24
N GLY A 103 26.08 24.66 -25.87
CA GLY A 103 25.43 25.86 -25.34
C GLY A 103 24.78 25.56 -23.99
N LEU A 104 24.90 26.47 -23.02
CA LEU A 104 24.25 26.28 -21.72
C LEU A 104 22.71 26.21 -21.85
N ASP A 105 22.16 26.90 -22.84
CA ASP A 105 20.74 26.88 -23.24
C ASP A 105 20.27 25.52 -23.77
N THR A 106 21.19 24.67 -24.23
CA THR A 106 20.87 23.31 -24.69
C THR A 106 20.76 22.31 -23.56
N VAL A 107 21.19 22.66 -22.35
CA VAL A 107 21.18 21.77 -21.19
C VAL A 107 19.76 21.63 -20.65
N VAL A 108 19.22 20.41 -20.72
CA VAL A 108 17.85 20.09 -20.24
C VAL A 108 17.84 19.36 -18.91
N SER A 109 18.97 18.74 -18.54
CA SER A 109 19.13 18.05 -17.26
C SER A 109 20.61 17.99 -16.86
N GLY A 110 20.88 17.96 -15.56
CA GLY A 110 22.23 17.88 -15.01
C GLY A 110 22.21 17.29 -13.60
N TRP A 111 23.26 16.59 -13.20
CA TRP A 111 23.35 15.92 -11.90
C TRP A 111 24.80 15.57 -11.57
N GLU A 112 25.10 15.31 -10.31
CA GLU A 112 26.44 14.86 -9.89
C GLU A 112 26.85 13.56 -10.59
N ALA A 113 28.14 13.38 -10.87
CA ALA A 113 28.65 12.12 -11.39
C ALA A 113 28.32 10.94 -10.45
N GLY A 114 27.74 9.88 -11.01
CA GLY A 114 27.25 8.73 -10.23
C GLY A 114 25.83 8.90 -9.66
N GLY A 115 25.25 10.10 -9.75
CA GLY A 115 23.83 10.35 -9.49
C GLY A 115 22.91 9.83 -10.60
N ARG A 116 21.60 9.96 -10.39
CA ARG A 116 20.57 9.54 -11.34
C ARG A 116 20.09 10.74 -12.15
N ASP A 117 19.96 10.56 -13.47
CA ASP A 117 19.39 11.59 -14.35
C ASP A 117 17.96 11.97 -13.91
N PRO A 118 17.71 13.24 -13.54
CA PRO A 118 16.38 13.73 -13.16
C PRO A 118 15.27 13.41 -14.14
N ILE A 119 15.51 13.48 -15.46
CA ILE A 119 14.48 13.18 -16.46
C ILE A 119 14.10 11.70 -16.43
N VAL A 120 15.10 10.82 -16.31
CA VAL A 120 14.87 9.38 -16.21
C VAL A 120 14.17 9.06 -14.89
N ALA A 121 14.63 9.65 -13.78
CA ALA A 121 14.04 9.46 -12.46
C ALA A 121 12.56 9.89 -12.42
N THR A 122 12.22 11.06 -12.99
CA THR A 122 10.83 11.53 -13.09
C THR A 122 9.99 10.57 -13.94
N ARG A 123 10.48 10.15 -15.11
CA ARG A 123 9.75 9.21 -15.98
C ARG A 123 9.55 7.83 -15.35
N GLU A 124 10.55 7.32 -14.64
CA GLU A 124 10.43 6.07 -13.90
C GLU A 124 9.44 6.19 -12.75
N ALA A 125 9.42 7.32 -12.03
CA ALA A 125 8.45 7.59 -10.97
C ALA A 125 7.01 7.69 -11.53
N GLU A 126 6.82 8.37 -12.66
CA GLU A 126 5.54 8.43 -13.37
C GLU A 126 5.06 7.03 -13.78
N LEU A 127 5.96 6.24 -14.38
CA LEU A 127 5.64 4.86 -14.77
C LEU A 127 5.31 4.00 -13.54
N ALA A 128 6.12 4.10 -12.49
CA ALA A 128 5.90 3.37 -11.24
C ALA A 128 4.57 3.75 -10.57
N GLY A 129 4.12 4.99 -10.71
CA GLY A 129 2.80 5.46 -10.29
C GLY A 129 1.64 4.90 -11.11
N GLN A 130 1.91 4.38 -12.31
CA GLN A 130 0.92 3.75 -13.19
C GLN A 130 0.90 2.21 -13.09
N LEU A 131 1.92 1.61 -12.48
CA LEU A 131 2.00 0.17 -12.33
C LEU A 131 1.04 -0.32 -11.25
N ARG A 132 0.43 -1.49 -11.51
CA ARG A 132 -0.29 -2.22 -10.48
C ARG A 132 0.69 -2.89 -9.54
N LYS A 133 0.43 -2.85 -8.24
CA LYS A 133 1.29 -3.42 -7.19
C LYS A 133 0.53 -4.50 -6.45
N TRP A 134 1.16 -5.66 -6.30
CA TRP A 134 0.67 -6.70 -5.41
C TRP A 134 1.00 -6.33 -3.97
N THR A 135 0.08 -6.67 -3.09
CA THR A 135 0.27 -6.72 -1.64
C THR A 135 -0.41 -8.00 -1.18
N TYR A 136 0.15 -8.65 -0.18
CA TYR A 136 -0.27 -9.95 0.29
C TYR A 136 -0.38 -9.94 1.80
N MET A 137 -1.36 -10.68 2.30
CA MET A 137 -1.61 -10.87 3.72
C MET A 137 -1.81 -12.35 4.01
N ALA A 138 -1.21 -12.84 5.08
CA ALA A 138 -1.55 -14.13 5.67
C ALA A 138 -1.76 -13.94 7.18
N GLY A 139 -2.82 -14.53 7.72
CA GLY A 139 -3.18 -14.40 9.13
C GLY A 139 -3.54 -15.72 9.76
N VAL A 140 -3.23 -15.88 11.05
CA VAL A 140 -3.59 -17.05 11.85
C VAL A 140 -4.20 -16.63 13.18
N ASP A 141 -5.33 -17.25 13.52
CA ASP A 141 -6.03 -17.11 14.80
C ASP A 141 -5.93 -18.44 15.54
N LEU A 142 -5.65 -18.39 16.83
CA LEU A 142 -5.67 -19.56 17.71
C LEU A 142 -6.33 -19.18 19.03
N SER A 143 -7.30 -19.97 19.46
CA SER A 143 -7.96 -19.83 20.75
C SER A 143 -8.22 -21.20 21.36
N GLY A 144 -8.15 -21.30 22.69
CA GLY A 144 -8.34 -22.56 23.38
C GLY A 144 -8.78 -22.37 24.83
N LYS A 145 -9.51 -23.34 25.35
CA LYS A 145 -9.96 -23.43 26.74
C LYS A 145 -9.82 -24.87 27.19
N ASP A 146 -9.22 -25.07 28.36
CA ASP A 146 -9.07 -26.38 28.99
C ASP A 146 -9.57 -26.31 30.44
N GLY A 147 -10.12 -27.40 30.97
CA GLY A 147 -10.70 -27.48 32.31
C GLY A 147 -12.09 -28.14 32.34
N ASN A 148 -13.12 -27.38 32.72
CA ASN A 148 -14.51 -27.90 32.82
C ASN A 148 -15.15 -28.23 31.46
N SER A 149 -14.61 -27.66 30.38
CA SER A 149 -14.96 -27.93 28.98
C SER A 149 -13.68 -27.75 28.16
N GLU A 150 -13.47 -28.58 27.15
CA GLU A 150 -12.32 -28.50 26.25
C GLU A 150 -12.75 -27.85 24.94
N ASN A 151 -12.25 -26.65 24.63
CA ASN A 151 -12.59 -25.97 23.38
C ASN A 151 -11.30 -25.58 22.65
N PHE A 152 -11.29 -25.77 21.34
CA PHE A 152 -10.23 -25.29 20.46
C PHE A 152 -10.86 -24.62 19.25
N ALA A 153 -10.33 -23.45 18.86
CA ALA A 153 -10.71 -22.78 17.63
C ALA A 153 -9.47 -22.21 16.93
N SER A 154 -9.42 -22.37 15.62
CA SER A 154 -8.36 -21.82 14.78
C SER A 154 -8.94 -21.27 13.49
N ALA A 155 -8.35 -20.18 12.99
CA ALA A 155 -8.65 -19.67 11.66
C ALA A 155 -7.37 -19.33 10.91
N ILE A 156 -7.37 -19.57 9.61
CA ILE A 156 -6.33 -19.13 8.68
C ILE A 156 -7.00 -18.21 7.67
N VAL A 157 -6.39 -17.06 7.39
CA VAL A 157 -6.84 -16.13 6.35
C VAL A 157 -5.69 -15.80 5.41
N ALA A 158 -5.99 -15.63 4.14
CA ALA A 158 -5.05 -15.15 3.15
C ALA A 158 -5.73 -14.14 2.22
N GLU A 159 -5.02 -13.08 1.84
CA GLU A 159 -5.47 -12.07 0.88
C GLU A 159 -4.33 -11.73 -0.07
N ALA A 160 -4.64 -11.56 -1.35
CA ALA A 160 -3.78 -10.97 -2.34
C ALA A 160 -4.52 -9.80 -3.01
N LYS A 161 -3.92 -8.61 -2.97
CA LYS A 161 -4.50 -7.38 -3.50
C LYS A 161 -3.57 -6.78 -4.55
N LEU A 162 -4.08 -6.67 -5.77
CA LEU A 162 -3.43 -5.97 -6.87
C LEU A 162 -4.08 -4.59 -7.04
N GLU A 163 -3.40 -3.55 -6.58
CA GLU A 163 -3.88 -2.16 -6.61
C GLU A 163 -3.21 -1.41 -7.77
N GLY A 164 -4.01 -0.73 -8.59
CA GLY A 164 -3.57 0.20 -9.62
C GLY A 164 -4.08 1.63 -9.38
N PRO A 165 -3.85 2.55 -10.33
CA PRO A 165 -4.30 3.94 -10.21
C PRO A 165 -5.82 4.10 -10.16
N SER A 166 -6.53 3.21 -10.85
CA SER A 166 -7.98 3.27 -11.04
C SER A 166 -8.68 1.92 -10.84
N ASP A 167 -7.97 0.87 -10.43
CA ASP A 167 -8.55 -0.45 -10.23
C ASP A 167 -7.93 -1.19 -9.05
N ARG A 168 -8.71 -2.10 -8.48
CA ARG A 168 -8.30 -2.96 -7.38
C ARG A 168 -8.87 -4.34 -7.61
N LEU A 169 -8.00 -5.34 -7.66
CA LEU A 169 -8.37 -6.75 -7.62
C LEU A 169 -7.98 -7.31 -6.25
N THR A 170 -8.93 -7.90 -5.53
CA THR A 170 -8.71 -8.59 -4.26
C THR A 170 -9.11 -10.05 -4.41
N ILE A 171 -8.22 -10.96 -4.03
CA ILE A 171 -8.48 -12.40 -3.94
C ILE A 171 -8.26 -12.77 -2.49
N TYR A 172 -9.21 -13.47 -1.87
CA TYR A 172 -9.12 -13.83 -0.46
C TYR A 172 -9.61 -15.25 -0.24
N GLY A 173 -9.18 -15.83 0.88
CA GLY A 173 -9.70 -17.09 1.36
C GLY A 173 -9.48 -17.25 2.84
N SER A 174 -10.35 -18.04 3.46
CA SER A 174 -10.27 -18.40 4.87
C SER A 174 -10.63 -19.85 5.11
N TYR A 175 -10.07 -20.38 6.19
CA TYR A 175 -10.42 -21.66 6.75
C TYR A 175 -10.63 -21.51 8.25
N LYS A 176 -11.81 -21.85 8.75
CA LYS A 176 -12.12 -21.87 10.18
C LYS A 176 -12.39 -23.29 10.64
N TYR A 177 -11.89 -23.59 11.84
CA TYR A 177 -12.02 -24.88 12.48
C TYR A 177 -12.29 -24.68 13.96
N LYS A 178 -13.29 -25.39 14.50
CA LYS A 178 -13.62 -25.38 15.92
C LYS A 178 -14.00 -26.76 16.41
N GLU A 179 -13.58 -27.06 17.63
CA GLU A 179 -13.88 -28.27 18.37
C GLU A 179 -14.32 -27.90 19.80
N SER A 180 -15.36 -28.57 20.28
CA SER A 180 -15.91 -28.44 21.63
C SER A 180 -16.10 -29.84 22.21
N ASP A 181 -15.44 -30.12 23.33
CA ASP A 181 -15.43 -31.39 24.05
C ASP A 181 -15.13 -32.61 23.15
N GLY A 182 -14.12 -32.47 22.27
CA GLY A 182 -13.72 -33.52 21.32
C GLY A 182 -14.67 -33.70 20.14
N ILE A 183 -15.72 -32.88 20.04
CA ILE A 183 -16.71 -32.90 18.96
C ILE A 183 -16.49 -31.66 18.10
N ARG A 184 -16.18 -31.89 16.83
CA ARG A 184 -16.05 -30.81 15.86
C ARG A 184 -17.37 -30.04 15.77
N SER A 185 -17.29 -28.71 15.76
CA SER A 185 -18.45 -27.82 15.72
C SER A 185 -18.37 -26.77 14.61
N GLU A 186 -17.23 -26.63 13.91
CA GLU A 186 -17.05 -25.71 12.78
C GLU A 186 -16.04 -26.27 11.76
N ASP A 187 -16.37 -26.11 10.47
CA ASP A 187 -15.58 -26.47 9.27
C ASP A 187 -16.01 -25.57 8.12
N GLU A 188 -15.51 -24.35 8.13
CA GLU A 188 -15.85 -23.34 7.13
C GLU A 188 -14.66 -23.12 6.21
N GLN A 189 -14.92 -23.22 4.91
CA GLN A 189 -13.98 -22.87 3.85
C GLN A 189 -14.63 -21.79 3.01
N LYS A 190 -13.93 -20.68 2.84
CA LYS A 190 -14.45 -19.54 2.10
C LYS A 190 -13.37 -19.00 1.18
N GLY A 191 -13.75 -18.62 -0.04
CA GLY A 191 -12.83 -18.08 -1.02
C GLY A 191 -13.55 -17.14 -1.97
N GLY A 192 -12.96 -16.00 -2.27
CA GLY A 192 -13.62 -15.00 -3.11
C GLY A 192 -12.67 -14.12 -3.89
N ILE A 193 -13.25 -13.45 -4.87
CA ILE A 193 -12.60 -12.49 -5.75
C ILE A 193 -13.49 -11.24 -5.82
N ASN A 194 -12.89 -10.08 -5.68
CA ASN A 194 -13.56 -8.79 -5.82
C ASN A 194 -12.73 -7.89 -6.74
N TYR A 195 -13.33 -7.45 -7.85
CA TYR A 195 -12.72 -6.48 -8.75
C TYR A 195 -13.50 -5.17 -8.67
N THR A 196 -12.78 -4.08 -8.43
CA THR A 196 -13.33 -2.72 -8.38
C THR A 196 -12.60 -1.85 -9.40
N ASN A 197 -13.34 -1.08 -10.19
CA ASN A 197 -12.78 -0.09 -11.12
C ASN A 197 -13.41 1.28 -10.90
N PHE A 198 -12.56 2.28 -10.65
CA PHE A 198 -12.90 3.66 -10.40
C PHE A 198 -12.81 4.47 -11.70
N PHE A 199 -13.97 4.89 -12.22
CA PHE A 199 -14.06 5.77 -13.39
C PHE A 199 -13.95 7.26 -13.04
N SER A 200 -13.89 7.59 -11.74
CA SER A 200 -13.58 8.92 -11.23
C SER A 200 -12.83 8.81 -9.89
N GLU A 201 -12.43 9.93 -9.30
CA GLU A 201 -11.76 9.93 -7.99
C GLU A 201 -12.60 9.27 -6.88
N LYS A 202 -13.93 9.47 -6.94
CA LYS A 202 -14.88 9.04 -5.90
C LYS A 202 -15.74 7.83 -6.27
N TRP A 203 -16.08 7.67 -7.54
CA TRP A 203 -17.03 6.65 -7.99
C TRP A 203 -16.38 5.56 -8.81
N GLY A 204 -16.84 4.34 -8.59
CA GLY A 204 -16.48 3.16 -9.35
C GLY A 204 -17.62 2.16 -9.44
N TRP A 205 -17.35 1.04 -10.10
CA TRP A 205 -18.19 -0.15 -10.09
C TRP A 205 -17.39 -1.32 -9.54
N TYR A 206 -18.07 -2.33 -9.00
CA TYR A 206 -17.46 -3.56 -8.52
C TYR A 206 -18.23 -4.79 -8.99
N VAL A 207 -17.52 -5.91 -9.03
CA VAL A 207 -18.06 -7.26 -9.20
C VAL A 207 -17.35 -8.17 -8.21
N ARG A 208 -18.12 -8.94 -7.44
CA ARG A 208 -17.65 -9.86 -6.42
C ARG A 208 -18.24 -11.25 -6.66
N GLU A 209 -17.41 -12.27 -6.54
CA GLU A 209 -17.82 -13.67 -6.54
C GLU A 209 -17.19 -14.34 -5.32
N GLU A 210 -17.97 -15.13 -4.59
CA GLU A 210 -17.55 -15.79 -3.37
C GLU A 210 -18.13 -17.19 -3.30
N LEU A 211 -17.29 -18.15 -2.94
CA LEU A 211 -17.61 -19.55 -2.77
C LEU A 211 -17.39 -19.94 -1.32
N GLU A 212 -18.33 -20.69 -0.76
CA GLU A 212 -18.30 -21.10 0.63
C GLU A 212 -18.77 -22.55 0.78
N ARG A 213 -18.17 -23.25 1.73
CA ARG A 213 -18.60 -24.56 2.21
C ARG A 213 -18.56 -24.55 3.73
N ASP A 214 -19.70 -24.81 4.36
CA ASP A 214 -19.82 -24.93 5.80
C ASP A 214 -20.57 -26.22 6.16
N THR A 215 -19.82 -27.21 6.63
CA THR A 215 -20.37 -28.53 6.92
C THR A 215 -21.30 -28.52 8.14
N PHE A 216 -21.10 -27.60 9.09
CA PHE A 216 -21.88 -27.56 10.34
C PHE A 216 -23.17 -26.76 10.17
N GLU A 217 -23.16 -25.73 9.34
CA GLU A 217 -24.39 -25.04 8.92
C GLU A 217 -25.26 -25.89 7.98
N GLY A 218 -24.74 -27.03 7.50
CA GLY A 218 -25.41 -27.92 6.56
C GLY A 218 -25.25 -27.48 5.10
N ILE A 219 -24.40 -26.48 4.86
CA ILE A 219 -24.13 -25.90 3.55
C ILE A 219 -23.07 -26.78 2.85
N GLU A 220 -23.52 -27.55 1.86
CA GLU A 220 -22.59 -28.29 1.01
C GLU A 220 -21.80 -27.33 0.12
N PHE A 221 -22.48 -26.31 -0.40
CA PHE A 221 -21.91 -25.29 -1.27
C PHE A 221 -22.80 -24.05 -1.31
N ARG A 222 -22.19 -22.88 -1.19
CA ARG A 222 -22.82 -21.58 -1.40
C ARG A 222 -21.99 -20.78 -2.40
N THR A 223 -22.65 -20.16 -3.37
CA THR A 223 -22.06 -19.13 -4.23
C THR A 223 -22.80 -17.82 -3.99
N THR A 224 -22.03 -16.74 -3.87
CA THR A 224 -22.53 -15.38 -3.75
C THR A 224 -21.92 -14.52 -4.85
N THR A 225 -22.75 -14.08 -5.78
CA THR A 225 -22.36 -13.14 -6.84
C THR A 225 -22.96 -11.77 -6.54
N ALA A 226 -22.15 -10.72 -6.54
CA ALA A 226 -22.63 -9.35 -6.36
C ALA A 226 -22.00 -8.39 -7.37
N ALA A 227 -22.76 -7.36 -7.76
CA ALA A 227 -22.26 -6.29 -8.60
C ALA A 227 -22.99 -4.98 -8.30
N GLY A 228 -22.27 -3.86 -8.40
CA GLY A 228 -22.85 -2.57 -8.06
C GLY A 228 -21.89 -1.40 -8.23
N LEU A 229 -22.24 -0.31 -7.55
CA LEU A 229 -21.44 0.91 -7.49
C LEU A 229 -20.68 0.98 -6.17
N THR A 230 -19.48 1.53 -6.23
CA THR A 230 -18.69 1.89 -5.05
C THR A 230 -18.48 3.39 -4.99
N HIS A 231 -18.43 3.93 -3.78
CA HIS A 231 -18.19 5.33 -3.50
C HIS A 231 -17.13 5.50 -2.40
N ARG A 232 -16.11 6.31 -2.70
CA ARG A 232 -15.12 6.77 -1.71
C ARG A 232 -15.65 8.02 -1.01
N PHE A 233 -16.10 7.85 0.22
CA PHE A 233 -16.50 8.97 1.08
C PHE A 233 -15.28 9.75 1.58
N ILE A 234 -14.23 9.03 1.97
CA ILE A 234 -12.96 9.60 2.44
C ILE A 234 -11.81 8.79 1.81
N LYS A 235 -10.80 9.49 1.26
CA LYS A 235 -9.58 8.90 0.72
C LYS A 235 -8.39 9.78 1.11
N GLU A 236 -7.88 9.55 2.31
CA GLU A 236 -6.71 10.23 2.86
C GLU A 236 -5.66 9.19 3.28
N GLU A 237 -4.43 9.63 3.52
CA GLU A 237 -3.32 8.73 3.86
C GLU A 237 -3.61 7.90 5.13
N ARG A 238 -4.26 8.50 6.13
CA ARG A 238 -4.54 7.87 7.43
C ARG A 238 -6.00 7.47 7.63
N LEU A 239 -6.88 7.78 6.69
CA LEU A 239 -8.32 7.54 6.83
C LEU A 239 -8.93 7.26 5.45
N THR A 240 -9.52 6.07 5.30
CA THR A 240 -10.33 5.74 4.14
C THR A 240 -11.70 5.24 4.59
N LEU A 241 -12.73 5.67 3.87
CA LEU A 241 -14.11 5.21 4.04
C LEU A 241 -14.69 4.98 2.65
N GLU A 242 -14.95 3.72 2.32
CA GLU A 242 -15.53 3.30 1.06
C GLU A 242 -16.85 2.56 1.33
N GLY A 243 -17.87 2.82 0.53
CA GLY A 243 -19.12 2.06 0.60
C GLY A 243 -19.55 1.53 -0.75
N ASN A 244 -20.30 0.44 -0.70
CA ASN A 244 -20.80 -0.30 -1.85
C ASN A 244 -22.31 -0.36 -1.80
N ALA A 245 -22.95 -0.23 -2.96
CA ALA A 245 -24.37 -0.47 -3.13
C ALA A 245 -24.62 -1.18 -4.46
N GLY A 246 -25.22 -2.36 -4.39
CA GLY A 246 -25.40 -3.22 -5.54
C GLY A 246 -26.52 -4.23 -5.38
N LEU A 247 -26.52 -5.19 -6.31
CA LEU A 247 -27.38 -6.36 -6.30
C LEU A 247 -26.54 -7.58 -5.95
N ILE A 248 -27.14 -8.51 -5.22
CA ILE A 248 -26.56 -9.80 -4.85
C ILE A 248 -27.48 -10.92 -5.33
N TYR A 249 -26.88 -12.03 -5.72
CA TYR A 249 -27.54 -13.31 -5.91
C TYR A 249 -26.77 -14.36 -5.11
N ARG A 250 -27.48 -15.09 -4.26
CA ARG A 250 -26.93 -16.18 -3.46
C ARG A 250 -27.63 -17.48 -3.82
N TYR A 251 -26.84 -18.48 -4.16
CA TYR A 251 -27.33 -19.85 -4.36
C TYR A 251 -26.70 -20.76 -3.32
N GLU A 252 -27.53 -21.60 -2.70
CA GLU A 252 -27.15 -22.52 -1.64
C GLU A 252 -27.64 -23.93 -1.98
N SER A 253 -26.75 -24.90 -1.82
CA SER A 253 -27.10 -26.31 -1.78
C SER A 253 -26.75 -26.88 -0.41
N TYR A 254 -27.70 -27.64 0.13
CA TYR A 254 -27.62 -28.21 1.45
C TYR A 254 -27.29 -29.70 1.39
N GLN A 255 -26.56 -30.20 2.38
CA GLN A 255 -26.35 -31.64 2.54
C GLN A 255 -27.69 -32.33 2.82
N ASP A 256 -27.81 -33.61 2.41
CA ASP A 256 -28.96 -34.52 2.41
C ASP A 256 -29.75 -34.58 3.75
N THR A 257 -30.39 -33.45 4.10
CA THR A 257 -31.09 -33.16 5.36
C THR A 257 -32.56 -32.83 5.12
N GLY A 258 -33.02 -32.94 3.86
CA GLY A 258 -34.38 -32.62 3.44
C GLY A 258 -34.62 -31.14 3.08
N ALA A 259 -33.60 -30.28 3.18
CA ALA A 259 -33.65 -28.92 2.65
C ALA A 259 -33.39 -28.91 1.13
N GLU A 260 -34.23 -28.21 0.36
CA GLU A 260 -34.03 -28.05 -1.08
C GLU A 260 -32.97 -26.96 -1.35
N SER A 261 -32.25 -27.08 -2.47
CA SER A 261 -31.39 -26.00 -2.95
C SER A 261 -32.24 -24.75 -3.20
N ASP A 262 -31.75 -23.60 -2.75
CA ASP A 262 -32.45 -22.32 -2.88
C ASP A 262 -31.55 -21.25 -3.49
N GLY A 263 -32.17 -20.29 -4.17
CA GLY A 263 -31.50 -19.17 -4.79
C GLY A 263 -32.27 -17.88 -4.52
N SER A 264 -31.63 -16.92 -3.88
CA SER A 264 -32.24 -15.63 -3.51
C SER A 264 -31.49 -14.46 -4.12
N ALA A 265 -32.24 -13.43 -4.50
CA ALA A 265 -31.69 -12.16 -4.96
C ALA A 265 -31.97 -11.06 -3.93
N GLY A 266 -31.10 -10.06 -3.86
CA GLY A 266 -31.23 -9.00 -2.87
C GLY A 266 -30.39 -7.77 -3.15
N LEU A 267 -30.23 -6.93 -2.12
CA LEU A 267 -29.29 -5.81 -2.14
C LEU A 267 -27.95 -6.23 -1.53
N ASP A 268 -26.86 -5.68 -2.06
CA ASP A 268 -25.53 -5.74 -1.47
C ASP A 268 -25.14 -4.34 -0.98
N LEU A 269 -25.15 -4.13 0.34
CA LEU A 269 -24.81 -2.85 0.94
C LEU A 269 -23.59 -3.02 1.85
N GLY A 270 -22.48 -2.38 1.51
CA GLY A 270 -21.21 -2.52 2.22
C GLY A 270 -20.61 -1.20 2.67
N LEU A 271 -19.87 -1.23 3.78
CA LEU A 271 -19.09 -0.11 4.29
C LEU A 271 -17.74 -0.62 4.82
N ASN A 272 -16.65 -0.01 4.38
CA ASN A 272 -15.28 -0.35 4.76
C ASN A 272 -14.55 0.89 5.27
N LEU A 273 -14.01 0.82 6.48
CA LEU A 273 -13.25 1.86 7.14
C LEU A 273 -11.83 1.36 7.43
N MET A 274 -10.84 2.18 7.11
CA MET A 274 -9.49 2.08 7.65
C MET A 274 -9.14 3.43 8.27
N TRP A 275 -8.70 3.41 9.52
CA TRP A 275 -8.29 4.61 10.24
C TRP A 275 -7.02 4.37 11.05
N GLN A 276 -5.90 4.95 10.61
CA GLN A 276 -4.66 5.02 11.36
C GLN A 276 -4.75 6.13 12.41
N PHE A 277 -5.38 5.82 13.54
CA PHE A 277 -5.60 6.76 14.64
C PHE A 277 -4.31 7.14 15.40
N ALA A 278 -3.26 6.31 15.31
CA ALA A 278 -1.94 6.57 15.86
C ALA A 278 -0.85 5.87 15.03
N ASP A 279 0.42 6.26 15.16
CA ASP A 279 1.52 5.63 14.42
C ASP A 279 1.68 4.14 14.77
N TRP A 280 1.27 3.75 15.98
CA TRP A 280 1.30 2.38 16.48
C TRP A 280 0.00 1.60 16.28
N GLY A 281 -1.06 2.21 15.71
CA GLY A 281 -2.40 1.64 15.76
C GLY A 281 -3.31 2.05 14.62
N LYS A 282 -3.96 1.05 14.02
CA LYS A 282 -4.91 1.22 12.91
C LYS A 282 -6.19 0.45 13.20
N LEU A 283 -7.33 1.14 13.16
CA LEU A 283 -8.64 0.52 13.18
C LEU A 283 -9.00 0.11 11.74
N VAL A 284 -9.41 -1.13 11.57
CA VAL A 284 -10.07 -1.59 10.35
C VAL A 284 -11.47 -2.08 10.70
N SER A 285 -12.45 -1.76 9.87
CA SER A 285 -13.83 -2.16 10.09
C SER A 285 -14.54 -2.41 8.77
N SER A 286 -15.31 -3.47 8.69
CA SER A 286 -16.18 -3.81 7.58
C SER A 286 -17.59 -4.09 8.10
N LEU A 287 -18.59 -3.61 7.37
CA LEU A 287 -20.00 -3.87 7.60
C LEU A 287 -20.64 -4.23 6.27
N GLU A 288 -21.35 -5.34 6.21
CA GLU A 288 -22.11 -5.79 5.05
C GLU A 288 -23.54 -6.11 5.48
N TYR A 289 -24.52 -5.61 4.73
CA TYR A 289 -25.95 -5.81 4.97
C TYR A 289 -26.61 -6.27 3.68
N THR A 290 -27.16 -7.48 3.68
CA THR A 290 -27.73 -8.11 2.49
C THR A 290 -29.19 -8.55 2.70
N PRO A 291 -30.18 -7.66 2.51
CA PRO A 291 -31.59 -8.03 2.56
C PRO A 291 -32.04 -8.72 1.27
N SER A 292 -32.92 -9.70 1.40
CA SER A 292 -33.55 -10.41 0.29
C SER A 292 -34.70 -9.61 -0.33
N PHE A 293 -34.91 -9.78 -1.63
CA PHE A 293 -36.08 -9.25 -2.33
C PHE A 293 -37.34 -10.10 -2.14
N ASP A 294 -37.20 -11.37 -1.80
CA ASP A 294 -38.34 -12.26 -1.55
C ASP A 294 -39.07 -11.85 -0.26
N ASP A 295 -38.30 -11.48 0.75
CA ASP A 295 -38.75 -10.85 1.99
C ASP A 295 -37.65 -9.94 2.53
N PHE A 296 -37.91 -8.63 2.61
CA PHE A 296 -36.97 -7.67 3.19
C PHE A 296 -36.78 -7.84 4.71
N GLY A 297 -37.67 -8.59 5.37
CA GLY A 297 -37.47 -9.08 6.73
C GLY A 297 -36.39 -10.16 6.84
N ARG A 298 -36.02 -10.81 5.73
CA ARG A 298 -34.91 -11.76 5.63
C ARG A 298 -33.63 -11.05 5.19
N TYR A 299 -32.64 -10.98 6.06
CA TYR A 299 -31.36 -10.33 5.79
C TYR A 299 -30.21 -10.94 6.59
N LEU A 300 -29.01 -10.75 6.05
CA LEU A 300 -27.75 -10.97 6.78
C LEU A 300 -27.10 -9.62 7.09
N LEU A 301 -26.44 -9.55 8.24
CA LEU A 301 -25.58 -8.44 8.62
C LEU A 301 -24.26 -8.99 9.17
N ASP A 302 -23.18 -8.80 8.40
CA ASP A 302 -21.83 -9.18 8.77
C ASP A 302 -21.05 -7.93 9.18
N HIS A 303 -20.43 -7.99 10.36
CA HIS A 303 -19.60 -6.90 10.88
C HIS A 303 -18.29 -7.47 11.41
N GLU A 304 -17.15 -6.93 10.99
CA GLU A 304 -15.86 -7.18 11.62
C GLU A 304 -15.19 -5.84 11.93
N SER A 305 -14.66 -5.70 13.14
CA SER A 305 -13.81 -4.57 13.51
C SER A 305 -12.58 -5.06 14.24
N GLY A 306 -11.41 -4.52 13.91
CA GLY A 306 -10.14 -4.92 14.50
C GLY A 306 -9.15 -3.77 14.63
N ILE A 307 -8.32 -3.82 15.67
CA ILE A 307 -7.19 -2.91 15.88
C ILE A 307 -5.92 -3.64 15.50
N ASP A 308 -5.25 -3.16 14.46
CA ASP A 308 -3.94 -3.57 13.99
C ASP A 308 -2.85 -2.85 14.77
N ILE A 309 -1.95 -3.61 15.38
CA ILE A 309 -0.76 -3.13 16.10
C ILE A 309 0.49 -3.76 15.45
N PRO A 310 1.36 -2.96 14.79
CA PRO A 310 2.62 -3.45 14.25
C PRO A 310 3.52 -4.03 15.34
N LEU A 311 4.21 -5.14 15.03
CA LEU A 311 5.10 -5.84 15.96
C LEU A 311 6.56 -5.54 15.63
N GLY A 312 7.28 -5.00 16.63
CA GLY A 312 8.69 -4.65 16.48
C GLY A 312 8.90 -3.42 15.59
N THR A 313 10.01 -3.39 14.86
CA THR A 313 10.37 -2.27 13.97
C THR A 313 10.06 -2.55 12.50
N SER A 314 9.32 -3.62 12.20
CA SER A 314 9.01 -4.05 10.84
C SER A 314 7.49 -3.99 10.62
N ASP A 315 7.07 -3.30 9.56
CA ASP A 315 5.65 -3.17 9.20
C ASP A 315 5.02 -4.48 8.67
N LYS A 316 5.85 -5.52 8.49
CA LYS A 316 5.41 -6.84 8.01
C LYS A 316 4.61 -7.64 9.02
N TRP A 317 4.86 -7.50 10.31
CA TRP A 317 4.18 -8.30 11.33
C TRP A 317 3.21 -7.41 12.09
N THR A 318 1.95 -7.84 12.18
CA THR A 318 0.89 -7.09 12.85
C THR A 318 0.09 -8.04 13.73
N MET A 319 -0.23 -7.60 14.95
CA MET A 319 -1.23 -8.26 15.78
C MET A 319 -2.56 -7.54 15.63
N ARG A 320 -3.61 -8.24 15.23
CA ARG A 320 -4.98 -7.72 15.19
C ARG A 320 -5.78 -8.27 16.36
N PHE A 321 -6.42 -7.38 17.12
CA PHE A 321 -7.42 -7.75 18.12
C PHE A 321 -8.77 -7.24 17.63
N GLY A 322 -9.76 -8.12 17.54
CA GLY A 322 -11.02 -7.77 16.89
C GLY A 322 -12.25 -8.46 17.44
N VAL A 323 -13.38 -7.99 16.96
CA VAL A 323 -14.72 -8.53 17.17
C VAL A 323 -15.38 -8.73 15.81
N SER A 324 -16.00 -9.89 15.62
CA SER A 324 -16.83 -10.22 14.48
C SER A 324 -18.24 -10.51 14.98
N ASN A 325 -19.25 -9.97 14.29
CA ASN A 325 -20.66 -10.23 14.53
C ASN A 325 -21.27 -10.69 13.22
N GLN A 326 -22.00 -11.80 13.27
CA GLN A 326 -22.79 -12.31 12.15
C GLN A 326 -24.22 -12.38 12.62
N TYR A 327 -25.10 -11.62 11.98
CA TYR A 327 -26.52 -11.65 12.28
C TYR A 327 -27.29 -12.21 11.09
N ASN A 328 -28.07 -13.26 11.34
CA ASN A 328 -28.99 -13.85 10.39
C ASN A 328 -30.41 -13.72 10.96
N SER A 329 -31.28 -12.99 10.26
CA SER A 329 -32.65 -12.76 10.72
C SER A 329 -33.54 -14.01 10.65
N GLU A 330 -33.13 -15.04 9.93
CA GLU A 330 -33.88 -16.30 9.79
C GLU A 330 -32.90 -17.49 9.78
N PRO A 331 -32.24 -17.78 10.92
CA PRO A 331 -31.20 -18.79 10.97
C PRO A 331 -31.79 -20.21 10.89
N SER A 332 -31.07 -21.12 10.24
CA SER A 332 -31.51 -22.51 10.09
C SER A 332 -31.46 -23.29 11.41
N GLY A 333 -32.34 -24.27 11.59
CA GLY A 333 -32.19 -25.28 12.64
C GLY A 333 -32.32 -24.79 14.09
N GLY A 334 -33.05 -23.70 14.36
CA GLY A 334 -33.29 -23.20 15.73
C GLY A 334 -32.07 -22.54 16.38
N ARG A 335 -31.10 -22.12 15.56
CA ARG A 335 -29.92 -21.34 15.98
C ARG A 335 -30.31 -19.93 16.45
N GLU A 336 -29.39 -19.30 17.18
CA GLU A 336 -29.54 -17.90 17.54
C GLU A 336 -29.33 -17.00 16.32
N GLU A 337 -29.97 -15.83 16.32
CA GLU A 337 -29.86 -14.88 15.21
C GLU A 337 -28.51 -14.16 15.18
N LEU A 338 -27.79 -14.08 16.30
CA LEU A 338 -26.55 -13.32 16.44
C LEU A 338 -25.41 -14.20 16.97
N ASP A 339 -24.36 -14.32 16.17
CA ASP A 339 -23.10 -14.91 16.59
C ASP A 339 -22.03 -13.81 16.75
N THR A 340 -21.45 -13.72 17.95
CA THR A 340 -20.36 -12.77 18.26
C THR A 340 -19.08 -13.51 18.59
N SER A 341 -18.01 -13.21 17.86
CA SER A 341 -16.67 -13.77 18.05
C SER A 341 -15.66 -12.69 18.42
N TYR A 342 -14.81 -12.97 19.41
CA TYR A 342 -13.63 -12.16 19.72
C TYR A 342 -12.39 -12.92 19.28
N PHE A 343 -11.45 -12.24 18.62
CA PHE A 343 -10.27 -12.89 18.08
C PHE A 343 -9.00 -12.08 18.25
N ALA A 344 -7.88 -12.82 18.25
CA ALA A 344 -6.54 -12.29 18.17
C ALA A 344 -5.85 -12.98 16.99
N ARG A 345 -5.39 -12.18 16.02
CA ARG A 345 -4.80 -12.65 14.76
C ARG A 345 -3.37 -12.17 14.62
N LEU A 346 -2.44 -13.09 14.41
CA LEU A 346 -1.10 -12.73 13.95
C LEU A 346 -1.10 -12.62 12.42
N ILE A 347 -0.69 -11.47 11.89
CA ILE A 347 -0.73 -11.14 10.46
C ILE A 347 0.69 -10.92 9.94
N LEU A 348 0.99 -11.51 8.79
CA LEU A 348 2.15 -11.23 7.94
C LEU A 348 1.70 -10.46 6.69
N LEU A 349 2.33 -9.32 6.42
CA LEU A 349 2.13 -8.44 5.27
C LEU A 349 3.41 -8.38 4.41
N TRP A 350 3.27 -8.45 3.09
CA TRP A 350 4.38 -8.26 2.14
C TRP A 350 3.91 -7.80 0.76
N ASP A 351 4.84 -7.28 -0.03
CA ASP A 351 4.61 -6.80 -1.41
C ASP A 351 5.17 -7.78 -2.46
#